data_AF-A0A918YRR0-F1
#
_entry.id   AF-A0A918YRR0-F1
#
_cell.length_a   1.000
_cell.length_b   1.000
_cell.length_c   1.000
_cell.angle_alpha   90.00
_cell.angle_beta   90.00
_cell.angle_gamma   90.00
#
_symmetry.space_group_name_H-M   'P 1'
#
loop_
_entity.id
_entity.type
_entity.pdbx_description
1 polymer ?
#
loop_
_entity_poly.entity_id
_entity_poly.type
_entity_poly.pdbx_seq_one_letter_code
_entity_poly.pdbx_strand_id
1 'polypeptide(L)'
;MVNAVAAAVLACGAVTWLVWRGFFTAPGSFGSWAMFSHIGGYRARLYDVRDGRPVCPWEYELRQDHFGSPDALASLVRYLDEEHGLSVVGDGVLLVPFGHIRIAVRNGRVVRA
;
A
#
# COMPACT_ATOMS: atom_id res chain seq x y z
N MET A 1 -29.66 33.58 20.49
CA MET A 1 -28.78 33.81 19.32
C MET A 1 -27.30 33.63 19.64
N VAL A 2 -26.74 34.30 20.66
CA VAL A 2 -25.32 34.20 21.03
C VAL A 2 -24.84 32.76 21.30
N ASN A 3 -25.64 31.96 22.01
CA ASN A 3 -25.29 30.55 22.30
C ASN A 3 -25.26 29.66 21.04
N ALA A 4 -26.08 29.95 20.03
CA ALA A 4 -26.10 29.18 18.78
C ALA A 4 -24.85 29.50 17.94
N VAL A 5 -24.42 30.76 17.92
CA VAL A 5 -23.18 31.18 17.25
C VAL A 5 -21.96 30.58 17.95
N ALA A 6 -21.91 30.61 19.28
CA ALA A 6 -20.84 29.98 20.05
C ALA A 6 -20.76 28.47 19.82
N ALA A 7 -21.91 27.78 19.80
CA ALA A 7 -21.96 26.35 19.48
C ALA A 7 -21.47 26.05 18.05
N ALA A 8 -21.82 26.88 17.07
CA ALA A 8 -21.36 26.72 15.69
C ALA A 8 -19.84 26.92 15.55
N VAL A 9 -19.26 27.90 16.25
CA VAL A 9 -17.81 28.14 16.25
C VAL A 9 -17.06 26.98 16.89
N LEU A 10 -17.56 26.45 18.01
CA LEU A 10 -16.95 25.29 18.67
C LEU A 10 -17.06 24.03 17.81
N ALA A 11 -18.19 23.80 17.15
CA ALA A 11 -18.36 22.68 16.22
C ALA A 11 -17.39 22.79 15.04
N CYS A 12 -17.22 23.98 14.47
CA CYS A 12 -16.27 24.21 13.38
C CYS A 12 -14.83 23.94 13.83
N GLY A 13 -14.42 24.48 14.99
CA GLY A 13 -13.10 24.23 15.57
C GLY A 13 -12.83 22.76 15.86
N ALA A 14 -13.83 22.03 16.38
CA ALA A 14 -13.73 20.59 16.61
C ALA A 14 -13.56 19.80 15.31
N VAL A 15 -14.31 20.14 14.26
CA VAL A 15 -14.16 19.52 12.94
C VAL A 15 -12.80 19.81 12.34
N THR A 16 -12.32 21.06 12.38
CA THR A 16 -10.98 21.43 11.89
C THR A 16 -9.89 20.69 12.65
N TRP A 17 -10.02 20.53 13.97
CA TRP A 17 -9.05 19.78 14.77
C TRP A 17 -9.04 18.29 14.44
N LEU A 18 -10.20 17.67 14.25
CA LEU A 18 -10.32 16.27 13.81
C LEU A 18 -9.71 16.08 12.42
N VAL A 19 -9.98 16.99 11.49
CA VAL A 19 -9.40 17.00 10.14
C VAL A 19 -7.89 17.10 10.19
N TRP A 20 -7.36 18.05 10.97
CA TRP A 20 -5.92 18.26 11.15
C TRP A 20 -5.26 17.02 11.74
N ARG A 21 -5.79 16.52 12.86
CA ARG A 21 -5.29 15.28 13.49
C ARG A 21 -5.30 14.14 12.49
N GLY A 22 -6.41 13.98 11.77
CA GLY A 22 -6.58 12.89 10.82
C GLY A 22 -5.58 12.92 9.66
N PHE A 23 -5.21 14.11 9.18
CA PHE A 23 -4.21 14.27 8.12
C PHE A 23 -2.80 13.85 8.56
N PHE A 24 -2.44 14.11 9.83
CA PHE A 24 -1.13 13.77 10.38
C PHE A 24 -1.06 12.39 11.02
N THR A 25 -2.17 11.68 11.13
CA THR A 25 -2.17 10.29 11.60
C THR A 25 -1.65 9.36 10.50
N ALA A 26 -0.94 8.30 10.92
CA ALA A 26 -0.41 7.32 9.98
C ALA A 26 -1.51 6.76 9.05
N PRO A 27 -1.24 6.56 7.75
CA PRO A 27 -2.16 5.90 6.82
C PRO A 27 -2.66 4.58 7.40
N GLY A 28 -3.97 4.33 7.29
CA GLY A 28 -4.62 3.18 7.91
C GLY A 28 -5.29 3.43 9.25
N SER A 29 -4.70 4.32 10.04
CA SER A 29 -5.32 5.11 11.11
C SER A 29 -6.82 4.98 11.38
N PHE A 30 -7.31 4.54 12.57
CA PHE A 30 -8.74 4.70 12.90
C PHE A 30 -9.11 6.19 12.92
N GLY A 31 -8.13 7.05 13.22
CA GLY A 31 -8.23 8.50 13.10
C GLY A 31 -7.70 9.06 11.77
N SER A 32 -7.09 8.26 10.87
CA SER A 32 -6.66 8.80 9.57
C SER A 32 -7.86 9.17 8.73
N TRP A 33 -7.72 10.19 7.90
CA TRP A 33 -8.73 10.52 6.89
C TRP A 33 -9.12 9.26 6.10
N ALA A 34 -10.42 9.05 5.85
CA ALA A 34 -10.94 7.86 5.17
C ALA A 34 -10.31 7.60 3.78
N MET A 35 -9.69 8.63 3.18
CA MET A 35 -8.97 8.51 1.92
C MET A 35 -7.57 7.87 2.07
N PHE A 36 -6.98 7.87 3.27
CA PHE A 36 -5.66 7.31 3.58
C PHE A 36 -5.73 5.99 4.35
N SER A 37 -6.90 5.58 4.84
CA SER A 37 -7.09 4.28 5.48
C SER A 37 -6.95 3.08 4.54
N HIS A 38 -6.96 3.33 3.23
CA HIS A 38 -6.84 2.32 2.17
C HIS A 38 -5.53 2.42 1.37
N ILE A 39 -4.65 3.36 1.69
CA ILE A 39 -3.36 3.48 1.00
C ILE A 39 -2.41 2.44 1.57
N GLY A 40 -2.33 1.31 0.88
CA GLY A 40 -1.23 0.38 1.03
C GLY A 40 -0.13 0.67 0.01
N GLY A 41 1.01 0.03 0.20
CA GLY A 41 2.12 0.06 -0.75
C GLY A 41 2.98 -1.17 -0.54
N TYR A 42 3.75 -1.58 -1.54
CA TYR A 42 4.72 -2.64 -1.33
C TYR A 42 6.07 -2.22 -1.88
N ARG A 43 7.12 -2.72 -1.25
CA ARG A 43 8.49 -2.67 -1.78
C ARG A 43 9.02 -4.09 -1.77
N ALA A 44 9.23 -4.67 -2.95
CA ALA A 44 9.82 -5.98 -3.10
C ALA A 44 11.10 -5.89 -3.93
N ARG A 45 12.12 -6.66 -3.56
CA ARG A 45 13.28 -6.94 -4.41
C ARG A 45 13.08 -8.29 -5.04
N LEU A 46 12.93 -8.32 -6.36
CA LEU A 46 12.67 -9.54 -7.12
C LEU A 46 13.92 -9.96 -7.87
N TYR A 47 14.09 -11.27 -8.01
CA TYR A 47 15.17 -11.92 -8.73
C TYR A 47 14.57 -13.03 -9.57
N ASP A 48 15.05 -13.20 -10.80
CA ASP A 48 14.70 -14.36 -11.62
C ASP A 48 15.35 -15.61 -11.00
N VAL A 49 14.56 -16.67 -10.85
CA VAL A 49 15.00 -17.98 -10.32
C VAL A 49 16.05 -18.63 -11.23
N ARG A 50 16.01 -18.37 -12.53
CA ARG A 50 16.87 -19.06 -13.51
C ARG A 50 18.32 -18.60 -13.45
N ASP A 51 18.54 -17.29 -13.42
CA ASP A 51 19.86 -16.68 -13.53
C ASP A 51 20.22 -15.74 -12.37
N GLY A 52 19.31 -15.58 -11.40
CA GLY A 52 19.52 -14.76 -10.21
C GLY A 52 19.56 -13.26 -10.50
N ARG A 53 19.20 -12.83 -11.71
CA ARG A 53 19.26 -11.41 -12.09
C ARG A 53 18.17 -10.62 -11.37
N PRO A 54 18.48 -9.39 -10.93
CA PRO A 54 17.46 -8.53 -10.35
C PRO A 54 16.40 -8.20 -11.42
N VAL A 55 15.14 -8.36 -11.05
CA VAL A 55 14.00 -7.99 -11.90
C VAL A 55 13.41 -6.70 -11.36
N CYS A 56 13.40 -5.66 -12.19
CA CYS A 56 12.80 -4.37 -11.84
C CYS A 56 11.37 -4.33 -12.38
N PRO A 57 10.32 -4.36 -11.53
CA PRO A 57 8.93 -4.35 -11.99
C PRO A 57 8.58 -3.14 -12.87
N TRP A 58 9.28 -2.03 -12.68
CA TRP A 58 9.07 -0.77 -13.39
C TRP A 58 9.53 -0.79 -14.84
N GLU A 59 10.33 -1.79 -15.23
CA GLU A 59 10.74 -1.99 -16.63
C GLU A 59 9.65 -2.64 -17.48
N TYR A 60 8.57 -3.11 -16.83
CA TYR A 60 7.47 -3.81 -17.49
C TYR A 60 6.20 -2.97 -17.45
N GLU A 61 5.56 -2.80 -18.61
CA GLU A 61 4.32 -2.05 -18.75
C GLU A 61 3.16 -2.89 -18.20
N LEU A 62 2.87 -2.70 -16.91
CA LEU A 62 1.71 -3.29 -16.27
C LEU A 62 0.44 -2.72 -16.90
N ARG A 63 -0.45 -3.59 -17.38
CA ARG A 63 -1.77 -3.20 -17.91
C ARG A 63 -2.66 -2.48 -16.89
N GLN A 64 -2.31 -2.50 -15.60
CA GLN A 64 -3.06 -1.86 -14.52
C GLN A 64 -2.06 -1.29 -13.49
N ASP A 65 -2.25 -0.02 -13.10
CA ASP A 65 -1.55 0.64 -11.99
C ASP A 65 -1.95 0.00 -10.66
N HIS A 66 -1.40 -1.18 -10.38
CA HIS A 66 -1.69 -1.97 -9.21
C HIS A 66 -0.73 -1.60 -8.08
N PHE A 67 -0.99 -0.46 -7.46
CA PHE A 67 -0.29 -0.06 -6.25
C PHE A 67 -1.21 -0.23 -5.04
N GLY A 68 -0.76 -1.02 -4.07
CA GLY A 68 -1.22 -0.91 -2.70
C GLY A 68 -1.83 -2.13 -2.03
N SER A 69 -1.82 -3.31 -2.66
CA SER A 69 -2.27 -4.55 -2.02
C SER A 69 -1.31 -5.73 -2.23
N PRO A 70 -1.34 -6.77 -1.38
CA PRO A 70 -0.60 -7.99 -1.64
C PRO A 70 -1.09 -8.72 -2.90
N ASP A 71 -2.38 -8.62 -3.23
CA ASP A 71 -2.96 -9.19 -4.45
C ASP A 71 -2.42 -8.50 -5.70
N ALA A 72 -2.14 -7.20 -5.63
CA ALA A 72 -1.48 -6.46 -6.69
C ALA A 72 -0.07 -6.99 -6.97
N LEU A 73 0.72 -7.23 -5.93
CA LEU A 73 2.04 -7.86 -6.07
C LEU A 73 1.94 -9.29 -6.62
N ALA A 74 0.94 -10.07 -6.19
CA ALA A 74 0.70 -11.41 -6.75
C ALA A 74 0.35 -11.36 -8.24
N SER A 75 -0.49 -10.40 -8.66
CA SER A 75 -0.82 -10.18 -10.08
C SER A 75 0.39 -9.79 -10.92
N LEU A 76 1.27 -8.93 -10.40
CA LEU A 76 2.55 -8.58 -11.04
C LEU A 76 3.43 -9.83 -11.22
N VAL A 77 3.59 -10.63 -10.16
CA VAL A 77 4.41 -11.85 -10.20
C VAL A 77 3.87 -12.84 -11.24
N ARG A 78 2.54 -12.99 -11.30
CA ARG A 78 1.89 -13.83 -12.32
C ARG A 78 2.08 -13.28 -13.73
N TYR A 79 1.94 -11.97 -13.93
CA TYR A 79 2.17 -11.31 -15.21
C TYR A 79 3.60 -11.54 -15.73
N LEU A 80 4.61 -11.43 -14.86
CA LEU A 80 6.00 -11.70 -15.22
C LEU A 80 6.21 -13.15 -15.67
N ASP A 81 5.56 -14.11 -15.02
CA ASP A 81 5.66 -15.53 -15.37
C ASP A 81 4.90 -15.85 -16.68
N GLU A 82 3.66 -15.37 -16.83
CA GLU A 82 2.79 -15.69 -17.96
C GLU A 82 3.20 -14.97 -19.26
N GLU A 83 3.52 -13.68 -19.20
CA GLU A 83 3.78 -12.85 -20.40
C GLU A 83 5.26 -12.76 -20.74
N HIS A 84 6.15 -12.88 -19.75
CA HIS A 84 7.60 -12.73 -19.94
C HIS A 84 8.39 -14.01 -19.64
N GLY A 85 7.74 -15.07 -19.14
CA GLY A 85 8.41 -16.33 -18.80
C GLY A 85 9.40 -16.22 -17.64
N LEU A 86 9.27 -15.16 -16.83
CA LEU A 86 10.15 -14.81 -15.72
C LEU A 86 9.57 -15.33 -14.40
N SER A 87 10.09 -16.46 -13.94
CA SER A 87 9.74 -16.99 -12.63
C SER A 87 10.55 -16.25 -11.55
N VAL A 88 9.89 -15.39 -10.77
CA VAL A 88 10.56 -14.51 -9.80
C VAL A 88 10.43 -14.97 -8.35
N VAL A 89 11.48 -14.72 -7.58
CA VAL A 89 11.53 -14.87 -6.11
C VAL A 89 12.06 -13.61 -5.47
N GLY A 90 11.80 -13.41 -4.18
CA GLY A 90 12.29 -12.22 -3.52
C GLY A 90 11.73 -12.00 -2.13
N ASP A 91 12.14 -10.88 -1.55
CA ASP A 91 11.67 -10.43 -0.24
C ASP A 91 11.27 -8.96 -0.30
N GLY A 92 10.38 -8.59 0.60
CA GLY A 92 9.84 -7.25 0.61
C GLY A 92 9.10 -6.90 1.88
N VAL A 93 8.49 -5.72 1.81
CA VAL A 93 7.65 -5.19 2.87
C VAL A 93 6.37 -4.68 2.22
N LEU A 94 5.24 -5.11 2.77
CA LEU A 94 3.93 -4.56 2.49
C LEU A 94 3.61 -3.52 3.57
N LEU A 95 3.35 -2.30 3.17
CA LEU A 95 2.82 -1.24 4.00
C LEU A 95 1.31 -1.45 4.09
N VAL A 96 0.85 -1.75 5.30
CA VAL A 96 -0.56 -1.95 5.62
C VAL A 96 -1.01 -0.80 6.52
N PRO A 97 -2.32 -0.61 6.68
CA PRO A 97 -2.81 0.27 7.72
C PRO A 97 -2.07 0.07 9.05
N PHE A 98 -1.53 1.17 9.61
CA PHE A 98 -0.85 1.19 10.92
C PHE A 98 0.45 0.37 11.06
N GLY A 99 1.02 -0.14 9.97
CA GLY A 99 2.20 -0.98 10.12
C GLY A 99 2.79 -1.47 8.82
N HIS A 100 3.63 -2.47 8.97
CA HIS A 100 4.25 -3.13 7.85
C HIS A 100 4.37 -4.62 8.12
N ILE A 101 4.22 -5.41 7.06
CA ILE A 101 4.32 -6.86 7.08
C ILE A 101 5.50 -7.22 6.18
N ARG A 102 6.45 -7.99 6.71
CA ARG A 102 7.48 -8.59 5.88
C ARG A 102 6.85 -9.68 5.02
N ILE A 103 7.19 -9.67 3.75
CA ILE A 103 6.66 -10.59 2.75
C ILE A 103 7.81 -11.23 1.99
N ALA A 104 7.58 -12.45 1.51
CA ALA A 104 8.44 -13.13 0.58
C ALA A 104 7.64 -13.52 -0.66
N VAL A 105 8.27 -13.50 -1.82
CA VAL A 105 7.75 -14.01 -3.08
C VAL A 105 8.42 -15.36 -3.32
N ARG A 106 7.63 -16.42 -3.33
CA ARG A 106 8.10 -17.80 -3.54
C ARG A 106 7.12 -18.54 -4.44
N ASN A 107 7.64 -19.21 -5.47
CA ASN A 107 6.85 -20.05 -6.38
C ASN A 107 5.60 -19.33 -6.92
N GLY A 108 5.76 -18.08 -7.37
CA GLY A 108 4.64 -17.29 -7.89
C GLY A 108 3.64 -16.77 -6.85
N ARG A 109 3.91 -16.94 -5.55
CA ARG A 109 3.02 -16.54 -4.46
C ARG A 109 3.67 -15.53 -3.53
N VAL A 110 2.89 -14.58 -3.06
CA VAL A 110 3.26 -13.67 -1.97
C VAL A 110 2.87 -14.32 -0.64
N VAL A 111 3.84 -14.56 0.23
CA VAL A 111 3.64 -15.13 1.56
C VAL A 111 4.19 -14.17 2.62
N ARG A 112 3.69 -14.28 3.85
CA ARG A 112 4.29 -13.58 4.98
C ARG A 112 5.65 -14.21 5.29
N ALA A 113 6.67 -13.36 5.45
CA ALA A 113 8.04 -13.76 5.81
C ALA A 113 8.25 -13.85 7.32
#